data_AF-A0A4P5VY15-F1
#
_entry.id   AF-A0A4P5VY15-F1
#
_cell.length_a   1.000
_cell.length_b   1.000
_cell.length_c   1.000
_cell.angle_alpha   90.00
_cell.angle_beta   90.00
_cell.angle_gamma   90.00
#
_symmetry.space_group_name_H-M   'P 1'
#
loop_
_entity.id
_entity.type
_entity.pdbx_description
1 polymer ?
#
loop_
_entity_poly.entity_id
_entity_poly.type
_entity_poly.pdbx_seq_one_letter_code
_entity_poly.pdbx_strand_id
1 'polypeptide(L)'
;MANWLVSSATSSVCAEGGEWLDALASALPHFKFAPGTLGQLSWRACQDGTIDVFGPGPRQPLWLHVEPFPSAGEMFTRCGEIFAASDAAAASTVALNLLRDSIPAEAGAVLLTTREASQMQFVSAFGPKADHVLGMFMPANVGVAGFVTSFPTGTILRHAQQDCRFYAAVDRASMYHTDSMLAVPITTRDSPCFGCLELLNAPERFHARDLPMAQTIASALAAWLLLADA
;
A
#
# COMPACT_ATOMS: atom_id res chain seq x y z
N MET A 1 9.85 19.24 8.86
CA MET A 1 9.38 19.37 7.47
C MET A 1 8.22 18.41 7.31
N ALA A 2 7.17 18.82 6.60
CA ALA A 2 6.03 17.95 6.32
C ALA A 2 6.35 17.08 5.10
N ASN A 3 5.79 15.88 5.07
CA ASN A 3 5.84 15.03 3.89
C ASN A 3 4.62 15.33 3.04
N TRP A 4 4.85 15.44 1.74
CA TRP A 4 3.81 15.66 0.76
C TRP A 4 3.96 14.63 -0.32
N LEU A 5 2.84 14.26 -0.92
CA LEU A 5 2.85 13.43 -2.10
C LEU A 5 2.41 14.27 -3.29
N VAL A 6 3.25 14.29 -4.32
CA VAL A 6 2.93 14.88 -5.62
C VAL A 6 2.67 13.76 -6.62
N SER A 7 1.47 13.72 -7.18
CA SER A 7 1.03 12.67 -8.10
C SER A 7 0.61 13.24 -9.44
N SER A 8 0.92 12.52 -10.51
CA SER A 8 0.34 12.67 -11.86
C SER A 8 -0.50 11.44 -12.20
N ALA A 9 -1.10 11.40 -13.38
CA ALA A 9 -1.80 10.22 -13.88
C ALA A 9 -0.91 8.96 -13.96
N THR A 10 0.42 9.11 -14.08
CA THR A 10 1.33 7.99 -14.38
C THR A 10 2.40 7.74 -13.32
N SER A 11 2.63 8.69 -12.41
CA SER A 11 3.72 8.61 -11.43
C SER A 11 3.42 9.45 -10.19
N SER A 12 3.97 9.04 -9.05
CA SER A 12 3.89 9.75 -7.78
C SER A 12 5.26 9.85 -7.14
N VAL A 13 5.50 10.93 -6.38
CA VAL A 13 6.76 11.21 -5.70
C VAL A 13 6.45 11.78 -4.33
N CYS A 14 7.05 11.20 -3.28
CA CYS A 14 7.07 11.82 -1.96
C CYS A 14 8.13 12.92 -1.94
N ALA A 15 7.77 14.10 -1.47
CA ALA A 15 8.64 15.25 -1.35
C ALA A 15 8.52 15.89 0.03
N GLU A 16 9.64 16.37 0.55
CA GLU A 16 9.67 17.14 1.80
C GLU A 16 9.46 18.62 1.49
N GLY A 17 8.68 19.30 2.34
CA GLY A 17 8.43 20.74 2.22
C GLY A 17 7.88 21.35 3.50
N GLY A 18 8.11 22.64 3.73
CA GLY A 18 7.41 23.39 4.77
C GLY A 18 5.92 23.54 4.43
N GLU A 19 5.64 23.74 3.14
CA GLU A 19 4.32 23.80 2.54
C GLU A 19 4.26 23.06 1.19
N TRP A 20 3.08 23.00 0.57
CA TRP A 20 2.86 22.28 -0.68
C TRP A 20 3.70 22.80 -1.85
N LEU A 21 4.02 24.10 -1.87
CA LEU A 21 4.84 24.75 -2.91
C LEU A 21 6.29 24.27 -2.84
N ASP A 22 6.86 24.17 -1.65
CA ASP A 22 8.22 23.65 -1.42
C ASP A 22 8.31 22.19 -1.87
N ALA A 23 7.32 21.39 -1.46
CA ALA A 23 7.24 19.99 -1.83
C ALA A 23 7.07 19.81 -3.34
N LEU A 24 6.21 20.61 -3.98
CA LEU A 24 6.07 20.60 -5.42
C LEU A 24 7.40 20.92 -6.10
N ALA A 25 8.08 21.99 -5.71
CA ALA A 25 9.36 22.39 -6.28
C ALA A 25 10.42 21.28 -6.17
N SER A 26 10.46 20.57 -5.03
CA SER A 26 11.31 19.41 -4.80
C SER A 26 10.93 18.20 -5.67
N ALA A 27 9.64 18.00 -5.95
CA ALA A 27 9.14 16.89 -6.76
C ALA A 27 9.30 17.10 -8.29
N LEU A 28 9.25 18.35 -8.79
CA LEU A 28 9.25 18.66 -10.23
C LEU A 28 10.38 17.99 -11.05
N PRO A 29 11.63 17.87 -10.57
CA PRO A 29 12.69 17.19 -11.32
C PRO A 29 12.33 15.76 -11.73
N HIS A 30 11.55 15.05 -10.92
CA HIS A 30 11.14 13.66 -11.18
C HIS A 30 10.13 13.53 -12.33
N PHE A 31 9.41 14.61 -12.63
CA PHE A 31 8.42 14.66 -13.70
C PHE A 31 9.00 15.25 -15.01
N LYS A 32 10.33 15.48 -15.07
CA LYS A 32 11.08 15.95 -16.24
C LYS A 32 10.58 17.28 -16.81
N PHE A 33 10.28 18.25 -15.95
CA PHE A 33 9.84 19.59 -16.40
C PHE A 33 10.96 20.43 -16.99
N ALA A 34 10.58 21.34 -17.90
CA ALA A 34 11.47 22.37 -18.41
C ALA A 34 11.73 23.44 -17.32
N PRO A 35 12.96 23.97 -17.23
CA PRO A 35 13.25 25.12 -16.37
C PRO A 35 12.30 26.29 -16.65
N GLY A 36 11.69 26.86 -15.61
CA GLY A 36 10.74 27.98 -15.72
C GLY A 36 9.25 27.60 -15.76
N THR A 37 8.90 26.31 -15.78
CA THR A 37 7.50 25.84 -15.77
C THR A 37 6.73 26.29 -14.52
N LEU A 38 7.40 26.40 -13.36
CA LEU A 38 6.83 26.85 -12.09
C LEU A 38 6.08 28.18 -12.18
N GLY A 39 6.65 29.16 -12.90
CA GLY A 39 6.07 30.50 -13.01
C GLY A 39 4.81 30.58 -13.88
N GLN A 40 4.42 29.46 -14.50
CA GLN A 40 3.25 29.38 -15.37
C GLN A 40 2.19 28.42 -14.81
N LEU A 41 2.40 27.86 -13.61
CA LEU A 41 1.45 26.95 -13.00
C LEU A 41 0.25 27.71 -12.43
N SER A 42 -0.95 27.23 -12.73
CA SER A 42 -2.19 27.57 -12.04
C SER A 42 -2.49 26.48 -11.01
N TRP A 43 -3.27 26.76 -9.97
CA TRP A 43 -3.60 25.76 -8.96
C TRP A 43 -4.96 26.01 -8.32
N ARG A 44 -5.51 24.98 -7.68
CA ARG A 44 -6.78 25.02 -6.94
C ARG A 44 -6.66 24.16 -5.68
N ALA A 45 -6.98 24.74 -4.53
CA ALA A 45 -7.14 23.99 -3.30
C ALA A 45 -8.52 23.28 -3.24
N CYS A 46 -8.52 22.03 -2.81
CA CYS A 46 -9.70 21.21 -2.62
C CYS A 46 -10.14 21.21 -1.15
N GLN A 47 -11.38 20.80 -0.88
CA GLN A 47 -11.96 20.80 0.47
C GLN A 47 -11.32 19.77 1.41
N ASP A 48 -10.71 18.73 0.86
CA ASP A 48 -9.98 17.67 1.56
C ASP A 48 -8.53 18.04 1.90
N GLY A 49 -8.11 19.28 1.63
CA GLY A 49 -6.75 19.77 1.88
C GLY A 49 -5.74 19.44 0.79
N THR A 50 -6.18 18.82 -0.31
CA THR A 50 -5.34 18.57 -1.48
C THR A 50 -5.28 19.79 -2.40
N ILE A 51 -4.30 19.81 -3.30
CA ILE A 51 -4.05 20.91 -4.22
C ILE A 51 -3.84 20.35 -5.63
N ASP A 52 -4.73 20.73 -6.53
CA ASP A 52 -4.57 20.46 -7.95
C ASP A 52 -3.72 21.56 -8.59
N VAL A 53 -2.70 21.17 -9.35
CA VAL A 53 -1.78 22.07 -10.04
C VAL A 53 -1.81 21.80 -11.54
N PHE A 54 -1.99 22.87 -12.30
CA PHE A 54 -2.14 22.90 -13.75
C PHE A 54 -1.01 23.69 -14.39
N GLY A 55 -0.46 23.23 -15.51
CA GLY A 55 0.58 23.96 -16.24
C GLY A 55 0.29 24.05 -17.74
N PRO A 56 0.82 25.08 -18.44
CA PRO A 56 0.74 25.15 -19.89
C PRO A 56 1.70 24.13 -20.51
N GLY A 57 1.19 23.28 -21.39
CA GLY A 57 1.96 22.27 -22.10
C GLY A 57 1.39 22.00 -23.50
N PRO A 58 2.22 21.84 -24.54
CA PRO A 58 1.78 21.89 -25.94
C PRO A 58 0.94 20.70 -26.42
N ARG A 59 0.69 19.67 -25.59
CA ARG A 59 -0.09 18.48 -26.00
C ARG A 59 -1.04 17.86 -24.98
N GLN A 60 -0.90 18.10 -23.67
CA GLN A 60 -1.88 17.72 -22.65
C GLN A 60 -1.76 18.67 -21.44
N PRO A 61 -2.87 19.12 -20.83
CA PRO A 61 -2.83 19.86 -19.57
C PRO A 61 -2.13 19.01 -18.51
N LEU A 62 -1.18 19.60 -17.80
CA LEU A 62 -0.57 18.94 -16.65
C LEU A 62 -1.60 18.90 -15.52
N TRP A 63 -1.86 17.71 -14.95
CA TRP A 63 -2.66 17.56 -13.75
C TRP A 63 -1.75 16.93 -12.70
N LEU A 64 -1.29 17.74 -11.75
CA LEU A 64 -0.62 17.27 -10.55
C LEU A 64 -1.55 17.42 -9.36
N HIS A 65 -1.61 16.40 -8.54
CA HIS A 65 -2.33 16.40 -7.29
C HIS A 65 -1.32 16.36 -6.15
N VAL A 66 -1.35 17.37 -5.29
CA VAL A 66 -0.45 17.52 -4.15
C VAL A 66 -1.28 17.35 -2.89
N GLU A 67 -0.95 16.35 -2.07
CA GLU A 67 -1.67 16.08 -0.84
C GLU A 67 -0.69 15.95 0.34
N PRO A 68 -1.11 16.30 1.57
CA PRO A 68 -0.35 15.96 2.77
C PRO A 68 -0.17 14.44 2.81
N PHE A 69 1.09 13.99 2.88
CA PHE A 69 1.37 12.58 3.13
C PHE A 69 1.58 12.41 4.63
N PRO A 70 0.91 11.44 5.29
CA PRO A 70 1.01 11.32 6.73
C PRO A 70 2.48 11.22 7.14
N SER A 71 2.86 12.04 8.10
CA SER A 71 4.24 12.07 8.58
C SER A 71 4.61 10.71 9.15
N ALA A 72 5.91 10.41 9.21
CA ALA A 72 6.39 9.21 9.88
C ALA A 72 5.87 9.12 11.34
N GLY A 73 5.70 10.27 12.02
CA GLY A 73 5.12 10.35 13.36
C GLY A 73 3.64 9.99 13.42
N GLU A 74 2.82 10.48 12.49
CA GLU A 74 1.39 10.13 12.43
C GLU A 74 1.19 8.65 12.12
N MET A 75 1.94 8.11 11.14
CA MET A 75 1.91 6.69 10.83
C MET A 75 2.37 5.84 12.02
N PHE A 76 3.39 6.29 12.75
CA PHE A 76 3.85 5.63 13.98
C PHE A 76 2.75 5.62 15.05
N THR A 77 2.10 6.76 15.31
CA THR A 77 0.97 6.83 16.26
C THR A 77 -0.16 5.88 15.87
N ARG A 78 -0.54 5.84 14.59
CA ARG A 78 -1.58 4.93 14.09
C ARG A 78 -1.20 3.46 14.26
N CYS A 79 0.06 3.11 13.98
CA CYS A 79 0.56 1.75 14.14
C CYS A 79 0.73 1.32 15.60
N GLY A 80 0.73 2.26 16.55
CA GLY A 80 0.85 1.97 17.99
C GLY A 80 -0.23 1.02 18.51
N GLU A 81 -1.42 1.04 17.92
CA GLU A 81 -2.52 0.13 18.26
C GLU A 81 -2.21 -1.34 17.98
N ILE A 82 -1.36 -1.63 16.98
CA ILE A 82 -0.91 -3.00 16.68
C ILE A 82 -0.18 -3.58 17.90
N PHE A 83 0.61 -2.75 18.61
CA PHE A 83 1.36 -3.18 19.78
C PHE A 83 0.52 -3.42 21.04
N ALA A 84 -0.74 -3.01 21.04
CA ALA A 84 -1.69 -3.33 22.10
C ALA A 84 -2.41 -4.68 21.89
N ALA A 85 -2.18 -5.36 20.76
CA ALA A 85 -2.82 -6.63 20.46
C ALA A 85 -2.36 -7.78 21.37
N SER A 86 -3.29 -8.69 21.69
CA SER A 86 -3.06 -9.84 22.56
C SER A 86 -2.32 -11.00 21.91
N ASP A 87 -2.47 -11.15 20.60
CA ASP A 87 -1.97 -12.26 19.80
C ASP A 87 -1.81 -11.86 18.32
N ALA A 88 -1.22 -12.76 17.53
CA ALA A 88 -0.90 -12.49 16.12
C ALA A 88 -2.14 -12.25 15.26
N ALA A 89 -3.28 -12.89 15.56
CA ALA A 89 -4.53 -12.70 14.82
C ALA A 89 -5.15 -11.33 15.12
N ALA A 90 -5.13 -10.91 16.39
CA ALA A 90 -5.54 -9.59 16.82
C ALA A 90 -4.66 -8.50 16.19
N ALA A 91 -3.33 -8.67 16.23
CA ALA A 91 -2.37 -7.73 15.64
C ALA A 91 -2.58 -7.59 14.12
N SER A 92 -2.77 -8.72 13.44
CA SER A 92 -3.07 -8.77 12.00
C SER A 92 -4.38 -8.06 11.67
N THR A 93 -5.40 -8.23 12.50
CA THR A 93 -6.70 -7.56 12.31
C THR A 93 -6.60 -6.06 12.48
N VAL A 94 -5.86 -5.57 13.49
CA VAL A 94 -5.59 -4.14 13.65
C VAL A 94 -4.83 -3.58 12.46
N ALA A 95 -3.76 -4.25 12.02
CA ALA A 95 -2.98 -3.83 10.85
C ALA A 95 -3.84 -3.77 9.58
N LEU A 96 -4.69 -4.77 9.34
CA LEU A 96 -5.57 -4.81 8.18
C LEU A 96 -6.63 -3.70 8.21
N ASN A 97 -7.20 -3.41 9.39
CA ASN A 97 -8.14 -2.30 9.56
C ASN A 97 -7.46 -0.95 9.29
N LEU A 98 -6.26 -0.73 9.83
CA LEU A 98 -5.48 0.49 9.54
C LEU A 98 -5.23 0.65 8.05
N LEU A 99 -4.98 -0.45 7.33
CA LEU A 99 -4.77 -0.39 5.90
C LEU A 99 -6.05 -0.06 5.14
N ARG A 100 -7.16 -0.72 5.46
CA ARG A 100 -8.49 -0.43 4.89
C ARG A 100 -8.87 1.04 5.08
N ASP A 101 -8.60 1.60 6.25
CA ASP A 101 -8.94 2.98 6.58
C ASP A 101 -7.98 3.99 5.91
N SER A 102 -6.86 3.53 5.36
CA SER A 102 -5.86 4.37 4.70
C SER A 102 -5.90 4.28 3.18
N ILE A 103 -6.24 3.13 2.61
CA ILE A 103 -6.23 2.84 1.18
C ILE A 103 -7.58 2.23 0.80
N PRO A 104 -8.41 2.92 -0.01
CA PRO A 104 -9.68 2.38 -0.46
C PRO A 104 -9.52 1.07 -1.24
N ALA A 105 -10.20 0.02 -0.79
CA ALA A 105 -10.23 -1.30 -1.41
C ALA A 105 -11.53 -2.03 -1.06
N GLU A 106 -11.99 -2.91 -1.95
CA GLU A 106 -13.18 -3.75 -1.71
C GLU A 106 -12.92 -4.87 -0.70
N ALA A 107 -11.72 -5.45 -0.76
CA ALA A 107 -11.31 -6.56 0.09
C ALA A 107 -9.83 -6.46 0.44
N GLY A 108 -9.41 -7.22 1.44
CA GLY A 108 -8.02 -7.32 1.83
C GLY A 108 -7.79 -8.45 2.80
N ALA A 109 -6.54 -8.87 2.94
CA ALA A 109 -6.18 -9.98 3.80
C ALA A 109 -4.75 -9.83 4.38
N VAL A 110 -4.55 -10.50 5.50
CA VAL A 110 -3.23 -10.79 6.08
C VAL A 110 -3.01 -12.29 5.99
N LEU A 111 -1.91 -12.66 5.35
CA LEU A 111 -1.44 -14.02 5.24
C LEU A 111 -0.16 -14.16 6.06
N LEU A 112 -0.12 -15.10 7.00
CA LEU A 112 1.08 -15.40 7.78
C LEU A 112 1.66 -16.76 7.39
N THR A 113 2.97 -16.79 7.23
CA THR A 113 3.74 -17.99 6.90
C THR A 113 3.75 -18.95 8.09
N THR A 114 3.59 -20.26 7.83
CA THR A 114 3.72 -21.29 8.88
C THR A 114 5.16 -21.42 9.34
N ARG A 115 5.38 -22.06 10.50
CA ARG A 115 6.73 -22.26 11.06
C ARG A 115 7.68 -23.01 10.12
N GLU A 116 7.15 -23.92 9.31
CA GLU A 116 7.91 -24.69 8.31
C GLU A 116 8.15 -23.92 7.00
N ALA A 117 7.65 -22.69 6.88
CA ALA A 117 7.73 -21.83 5.70
C ALA A 117 7.23 -22.46 4.39
N SER A 118 6.35 -23.46 4.49
CA SER A 118 5.81 -24.19 3.34
C SER A 118 4.42 -23.70 2.91
N GLN A 119 3.66 -23.12 3.84
CA GLN A 119 2.33 -22.61 3.61
C GLN A 119 2.17 -21.22 4.23
N MET A 120 1.13 -20.51 3.79
CA MET A 120 0.63 -19.30 4.42
C MET A 120 -0.84 -19.49 4.77
N GLN A 121 -1.24 -19.02 5.94
CA GLN A 121 -2.62 -19.02 6.43
C GLN A 121 -3.21 -17.62 6.33
N PHE A 122 -4.45 -17.50 5.86
CA PHE A 122 -5.23 -16.27 5.94
C PHE A 122 -5.70 -16.08 7.38
N VAL A 123 -5.06 -15.16 8.13
CA VAL A 123 -5.32 -14.95 9.57
C VAL A 123 -6.25 -13.78 9.83
N SER A 124 -6.41 -12.87 8.88
CA SER A 124 -7.38 -11.78 8.92
C SER A 124 -7.81 -11.43 7.50
N ALA A 125 -9.08 -11.09 7.31
CA ALA A 125 -9.64 -10.72 6.02
C ALA A 125 -10.82 -9.77 6.20
N PHE A 126 -11.05 -8.91 5.21
CA PHE A 126 -12.30 -8.17 5.05
C PHE A 126 -12.78 -8.20 3.59
N GLY A 127 -14.04 -7.83 3.40
CA GLY A 127 -14.68 -7.77 2.08
C GLY A 127 -15.74 -8.86 1.89
N PRO A 128 -16.36 -8.93 0.71
CA PRO A 128 -17.56 -9.74 0.48
C PRO A 128 -17.38 -11.25 0.72
N LYS A 129 -16.13 -11.73 0.65
CA LYS A 129 -15.77 -13.15 0.76
C LYS A 129 -14.79 -13.46 1.90
N ALA A 130 -14.67 -12.57 2.89
CA ALA A 130 -13.75 -12.74 4.02
C ALA A 130 -13.94 -14.08 4.76
N ASP A 131 -15.18 -14.43 5.08
CA ASP A 131 -15.52 -15.67 5.80
C ASP A 131 -15.15 -16.94 5.02
N HIS A 132 -15.05 -16.84 3.69
CA HIS A 132 -14.66 -17.98 2.85
C HIS A 132 -13.15 -18.20 2.83
N VAL A 133 -12.35 -17.15 3.04
CA VAL A 133 -10.88 -17.24 2.99
C VAL A 133 -10.24 -17.35 4.37
N LEU A 134 -10.88 -16.85 5.42
CA LEU A 134 -10.33 -16.88 6.77
C LEU A 134 -10.02 -18.34 7.20
N GLY A 135 -8.79 -18.57 7.65
CA GLY A 135 -8.30 -19.89 8.05
C GLY A 135 -7.89 -20.81 6.89
N MET A 136 -8.10 -20.42 5.62
CA MET A 136 -7.58 -21.16 4.48
C MET A 136 -6.04 -21.13 4.46
N PHE A 137 -5.46 -22.14 3.82
CA PHE A 137 -4.02 -22.24 3.56
C PHE A 137 -3.74 -22.17 2.06
N MET A 138 -2.62 -21.56 1.70
CA MET A 138 -2.03 -21.65 0.36
C MET A 138 -0.54 -21.97 0.44
N PRO A 139 0.07 -22.57 -0.60
CA PRO A 139 1.53 -22.77 -0.62
C PRO A 139 2.28 -21.44 -0.52
N ALA A 140 3.37 -21.40 0.26
CA ALA A 140 4.11 -20.16 0.51
C ALA A 140 4.87 -19.63 -0.72
N ASN A 141 5.07 -20.46 -1.75
CA ASN A 141 5.84 -20.14 -2.95
C ASN A 141 4.98 -19.89 -4.20
N VAL A 142 3.66 -19.78 -4.05
CA VAL A 142 2.75 -19.52 -5.17
C VAL A 142 2.03 -18.18 -5.02
N GLY A 143 1.56 -17.64 -6.13
CA GLY A 143 0.81 -16.40 -6.11
C GLY A 143 1.69 -15.17 -5.95
N VAL A 144 1.03 -14.01 -5.99
CA VAL A 144 1.66 -12.72 -5.69
C VAL A 144 2.11 -12.70 -4.24
N ALA A 145 1.32 -13.25 -3.31
CA ALA A 145 1.70 -13.40 -1.91
C ALA A 145 3.03 -14.16 -1.78
N GLY A 146 3.19 -15.31 -2.45
CA GLY A 146 4.43 -16.07 -2.41
C GLY A 146 5.62 -15.39 -3.10
N PHE A 147 5.36 -14.64 -4.18
CA PHE A 147 6.38 -13.81 -4.83
C PHE A 147 6.88 -12.71 -3.89
N VAL A 148 5.97 -11.98 -3.25
CA VAL A 148 6.28 -10.87 -2.35
C VAL A 148 6.96 -11.36 -1.07
N THR A 149 6.62 -12.53 -0.55
CA THR A 149 7.34 -13.11 0.60
C THR A 149 8.75 -13.57 0.25
N SER A 150 8.92 -14.19 -0.92
CA SER A 150 10.23 -14.69 -1.39
C SER A 150 11.17 -13.56 -1.82
N PHE A 151 10.61 -12.50 -2.40
CA PHE A 151 11.32 -11.31 -2.86
C PHE A 151 10.65 -10.09 -2.22
N PRO A 152 11.03 -9.69 -0.98
CA PRO A 152 10.34 -8.69 -0.16
C PRO A 152 10.32 -7.29 -0.81
N THR A 153 9.44 -7.14 -1.79
CA THR A 153 9.23 -5.97 -2.62
C THR A 153 7.73 -5.80 -2.80
N GLY A 154 7.22 -4.63 -2.41
CA GLY A 154 5.82 -4.29 -2.60
C GLY A 154 5.44 -4.27 -4.08
N THR A 155 4.28 -4.84 -4.41
CA THR A 155 3.81 -5.03 -5.79
C THR A 155 2.41 -4.47 -5.95
N ILE A 156 2.18 -3.71 -7.03
CA ILE A 156 0.84 -3.32 -7.50
C ILE A 156 0.58 -3.99 -8.84
N LEU A 157 -0.56 -4.69 -8.95
CA LEU A 157 -1.09 -5.24 -10.18
C LEU A 157 -2.35 -4.47 -10.58
N ARG A 158 -2.33 -3.85 -11.76
CA ARG A 158 -3.53 -3.19 -12.31
C ARG A 158 -4.54 -4.17 -12.89
N HIS A 159 -4.05 -5.33 -13.35
CA HIS A 159 -4.84 -6.40 -13.95
C HIS A 159 -4.35 -7.75 -13.41
N ALA A 160 -4.80 -8.12 -12.22
CA ALA A 160 -4.33 -9.29 -11.51
C ALA A 160 -4.52 -10.59 -12.32
N GLN A 161 -5.68 -10.76 -12.96
CA GLN A 161 -5.98 -11.95 -13.78
C GLN A 161 -5.05 -12.14 -14.99
N GLN A 162 -4.32 -11.10 -15.39
CA GLN A 162 -3.39 -11.14 -16.54
C GLN A 162 -1.94 -11.35 -16.10
N ASP A 163 -1.64 -11.26 -14.80
CA ASP A 163 -0.28 -11.45 -14.28
C ASP A 163 0.00 -12.94 -14.08
N CYS A 164 1.12 -13.43 -14.60
CA CYS A 164 1.49 -14.84 -14.51
C CYS A 164 1.76 -15.31 -13.06
N ARG A 165 2.00 -14.38 -12.14
CA ARG A 165 2.18 -14.66 -10.72
C ARG A 165 0.85 -14.75 -9.99
N PHE A 166 -0.28 -14.40 -10.59
CA PHE A 166 -1.57 -14.44 -9.92
C PHE A 166 -2.06 -15.88 -9.68
N TYR A 167 -2.46 -16.18 -8.44
CA TYR A 167 -2.90 -17.52 -8.05
C TYR A 167 -4.43 -17.61 -8.00
N ALA A 168 -5.03 -17.86 -9.15
CA ALA A 168 -6.49 -17.88 -9.32
C ALA A 168 -7.23 -18.99 -8.54
N ALA A 169 -6.53 -19.88 -7.83
CA ALA A 169 -7.20 -20.91 -7.03
C ALA A 169 -7.93 -20.34 -5.81
N VAL A 170 -7.42 -19.26 -5.21
CA VAL A 170 -8.07 -18.57 -4.09
C VAL A 170 -9.38 -17.93 -4.55
N ASP A 171 -9.35 -17.17 -5.65
CA ASP A 171 -10.55 -16.61 -6.30
C ASP A 171 -11.61 -17.68 -6.61
N ARG A 172 -11.20 -18.83 -7.18
CA ARG A 172 -12.11 -19.93 -7.48
C ARG A 172 -12.74 -20.54 -6.22
N ALA A 173 -11.95 -20.71 -5.16
CA ALA A 173 -12.42 -21.30 -3.91
C ALA A 173 -13.39 -20.37 -3.16
N SER A 174 -13.12 -19.06 -3.17
CA SER A 174 -13.96 -18.04 -2.51
C SER A 174 -15.11 -17.53 -3.37
N MET A 175 -15.16 -17.89 -4.65
CA MET A 175 -16.02 -17.28 -5.67
C MET A 175 -15.92 -15.76 -5.67
N TYR A 176 -14.68 -15.27 -5.63
CA TYR A 176 -14.31 -13.87 -5.72
C TYR A 176 -13.58 -13.60 -7.05
N HIS A 177 -13.61 -12.35 -7.52
CA HIS A 177 -12.89 -11.94 -8.72
C HIS A 177 -11.95 -10.77 -8.39
N THR A 178 -10.66 -11.03 -8.45
CA THR A 178 -9.62 -10.02 -8.22
C THR A 178 -9.24 -9.36 -9.55
N ASP A 179 -9.63 -8.09 -9.77
CA ASP A 179 -9.23 -7.28 -10.93
C ASP A 179 -7.90 -6.55 -10.68
N SER A 180 -7.74 -5.96 -9.50
CA SER A 180 -6.52 -5.24 -9.11
C SER A 180 -6.05 -5.66 -7.72
N MET A 181 -4.75 -5.55 -7.47
CA MET A 181 -4.13 -6.00 -6.23
C MET A 181 -2.97 -5.09 -5.83
N LEU A 182 -2.84 -4.82 -4.54
CA LEU A 182 -1.64 -4.31 -3.89
C LEU A 182 -1.21 -5.33 -2.85
N ALA A 183 0.06 -5.74 -2.87
CA ALA A 183 0.61 -6.72 -1.95
C ALA A 183 1.96 -6.24 -1.42
N VAL A 184 2.16 -6.30 -0.10
CA VAL A 184 3.41 -5.92 0.56
C VAL A 184 3.90 -7.03 1.50
N PRO A 185 5.22 -7.19 1.67
CA PRO A 185 5.77 -8.19 2.59
C PRO A 185 5.61 -7.72 4.04
N ILE A 186 5.32 -8.65 4.94
CA ILE A 186 5.33 -8.41 6.39
C ILE A 186 6.75 -8.69 6.87
N THR A 187 7.61 -7.67 6.81
CA THR A 187 9.03 -7.80 7.18
C THR A 187 9.57 -6.49 7.75
N THR A 188 10.63 -6.60 8.55
CA THR A 188 11.51 -5.48 8.91
C THR A 188 12.85 -5.62 8.18
N ARG A 189 13.78 -4.68 8.38
CA ARG A 189 15.10 -4.68 7.71
C ARG A 189 15.92 -5.94 7.99
N ASP A 190 15.84 -6.46 9.20
CA ASP A 190 16.73 -7.53 9.71
C ASP A 190 15.95 -8.78 10.17
N SER A 191 14.69 -8.93 9.74
CA SER A 191 13.84 -10.08 10.09
C SER A 191 13.59 -11.00 8.89
N PRO A 192 13.25 -12.28 9.13
CA PRO A 192 12.56 -13.05 8.11
C PRO A 192 11.24 -12.37 7.71
N CYS A 193 10.75 -12.69 6.52
CA CYS A 193 9.43 -12.27 6.07
C CYS A 193 8.38 -13.18 6.72
N PHE A 194 7.48 -12.60 7.51
CA PHE A 194 6.44 -13.32 8.24
C PHE A 194 5.22 -13.64 7.38
N GLY A 195 5.12 -13.07 6.18
CA GLY A 195 3.97 -13.27 5.30
C GLY A 195 3.69 -12.08 4.40
N CYS A 196 2.42 -11.93 4.00
CA CYS A 196 1.99 -10.90 3.06
C CYS A 196 0.74 -10.19 3.57
N LEU A 197 0.68 -8.87 3.32
CA LEU A 197 -0.50 -8.05 3.53
C LEU A 197 -0.98 -7.56 2.17
N GLU A 198 -2.24 -7.80 1.83
CA GLU A 198 -2.82 -7.49 0.53
C GLU A 198 -4.14 -6.71 0.59
N LEU A 199 -4.36 -5.87 -0.43
CA LEU A 199 -5.61 -5.21 -0.75
C LEU A 199 -6.02 -5.54 -2.18
N LEU A 200 -7.32 -5.72 -2.39
CA LEU A 200 -7.91 -6.15 -3.65
C LEU A 200 -8.96 -5.14 -4.11
N ASN A 201 -9.04 -4.93 -5.42
CA ASN A 201 -10.06 -4.15 -6.10
C ASN A 201 -10.23 -2.75 -5.51
N ALA A 202 -9.24 -1.88 -5.76
CA ALA A 202 -9.41 -0.45 -5.51
C ALA A 202 -10.59 0.10 -6.34
N PRO A 203 -11.42 1.03 -5.81
CA PRO A 203 -12.55 1.61 -6.53
C PRO A 203 -12.16 2.21 -7.90
N GLU A 204 -10.99 2.84 -7.97
CA GLU A 204 -10.38 3.28 -9.23
C GLU A 204 -9.15 2.42 -9.56
N ARG A 205 -8.01 2.68 -8.92
CA ARG A 205 -6.76 1.91 -9.03
C ARG A 205 -5.90 2.09 -7.79
N PHE A 206 -5.02 1.11 -7.53
CA PHE A 206 -3.88 1.34 -6.63
C PHE A 206 -2.83 2.21 -7.33
N HIS A 207 -2.25 3.13 -6.58
CA HIS A 207 -1.24 4.09 -7.00
C HIS A 207 0.08 3.82 -6.29
N ALA A 208 1.20 4.28 -6.88
CA ALA A 208 2.53 4.07 -6.28
C ALA A 208 2.65 4.62 -4.85
N ARG A 209 1.82 5.61 -4.47
CA ARG A 209 1.72 6.19 -3.13
C ARG A 209 1.20 5.23 -2.06
N ASP A 210 0.44 4.23 -2.47
CA ASP A 210 -0.22 3.30 -1.56
C ASP A 210 0.82 2.32 -0.98
N LEU A 211 1.90 2.05 -1.73
CA LEU A 211 2.96 1.12 -1.33
C LEU A 211 3.70 1.56 -0.05
N PRO A 212 4.25 2.78 0.07
CA PRO A 212 4.92 3.23 1.30
C PRO A 212 4.03 3.16 2.54
N MET A 213 2.74 3.49 2.39
CA MET A 213 1.77 3.44 3.48
C MET A 213 1.50 2.00 3.93
N ALA A 214 1.25 1.10 2.97
CA ALA A 214 1.09 -0.32 3.23
C ALA A 214 2.35 -0.95 3.83
N GLN A 215 3.53 -0.59 3.33
CA GLN A 215 4.82 -1.06 3.84
C GLN A 215 5.06 -0.63 5.28
N THR A 216 4.66 0.59 5.65
CA THR A 216 4.81 1.08 7.03
C THR A 216 3.95 0.27 8.00
N ILE A 217 2.69 0.03 7.65
CA ILE A 217 1.78 -0.79 8.46
C ILE A 217 2.27 -2.25 8.54
N ALA A 218 2.70 -2.83 7.41
CA ALA A 218 3.23 -4.19 7.37
C ALA A 218 4.54 -4.32 8.18
N SER A 219 5.39 -3.29 8.18
CA SER A 219 6.62 -3.26 8.99
C SER A 219 6.32 -3.20 10.49
N ALA A 220 5.28 -2.46 10.90
CA ALA A 220 4.85 -2.42 12.30
C ALA A 220 4.30 -3.78 12.77
N LEU A 221 3.49 -4.44 11.92
CA LEU A 221 3.03 -5.81 12.19
C LEU A 221 4.21 -6.80 12.28
N ALA A 222 5.19 -6.68 11.38
CA ALA A 222 6.40 -7.52 11.43
C ALA A 222 7.21 -7.31 12.72
N ALA A 223 7.34 -6.06 13.18
CA ALA A 223 8.00 -5.77 14.44
C ALA A 223 7.27 -6.37 15.65
N TRP A 224 5.92 -6.34 15.65
CA TRP A 224 5.12 -7.00 16.68
C TRP A 224 5.34 -8.52 16.67
N LEU A 225 5.28 -9.16 15.50
CA LEU A 225 5.48 -10.61 15.35
C LEU A 225 6.88 -11.04 15.80
N LEU A 226 7.91 -10.25 15.45
CA LEU A 226 9.28 -10.50 15.89
C LEU A 226 9.44 -10.45 17.41
N LEU A 227 8.74 -9.54 18.09
CA LEU A 227 8.75 -9.44 19.56
C LEU A 227 7.94 -10.56 20.22
N ALA A 228 6.88 -11.05 19.59
CA ALA A 228 6.07 -12.15 20.11
C ALA A 228 6.76 -13.51 20.00
N ASP A 229 7.65 -13.68 19.01
CA ASP A 229 8.47 -14.88 18.82
C ASP A 229 9.79 -14.90 19.63
N ALA A 230 10.15 -13.79 20.29
CA ALA A 230 11.37 -13.62 21.08
C ALA A 230 11.19 -14.01 22.56
#